data_AF-A0A1F6LHH3-F1
#
_entry.id   AF-A0A1F6LHH3-F1
#
_cell.length_a   1.000
_cell.length_b   1.000
_cell.length_c   1.000
_cell.angle_alpha   90.00
_cell.angle_beta   90.00
_cell.angle_gamma   90.00
#
_symmetry.space_group_name_H-M   'P 1'
#
loop_
_entity.id
_entity.type
_entity.pdbx_description
1 polymer ?
#
loop_
_entity_poly.entity_id
_entity_poly.type
_entity_poly.pdbx_seq_one_letter_code
_entity_poly.pdbx_strand_id
1 'polypeptide(L)'
;MKKIYIFFASIILSLSISLPVFSKSLSVPFTIQAPEQNWSQPWQDACEETTIAMVDFFYAKNTFTTESAKTEILKIINIKNKFIGESLDENAKTILTLINNFLPWEAHIKANPTLEELKYEIDNDRPIILPVHGRYLYNPFFKNGGPDYHTLVISGYDDSTKEFITQEPGTRYGLDFRYSYDTIMNAIHDFLPDQKTMNGDKLTIFTNPSISNSAHIDADADGLTKIEEIQQKTLPWSKDSDNDGYEDGKEISMGYSPIAKTTEKILLGTLIKSPESPMVYLFHNGIRRHILNETVFINHGWKWFDIFTVPSSFVENLQLGEEIVQ
;
A
#
# COMPACT_ATOMS: atom_id res chain seq x y z
N MET A 1 57.48 2.46 -39.75
CA MET A 1 56.43 3.50 -39.67
C MET A 1 55.19 2.91 -39.02
N LYS A 2 54.94 3.18 -37.73
CA LYS A 2 53.73 2.71 -37.01
C LYS A 2 52.68 3.83 -37.07
N LYS A 3 51.51 3.55 -37.68
CA LYS A 3 50.37 4.46 -37.71
C LYS A 3 49.64 4.40 -36.36
N ILE A 4 49.53 5.54 -35.69
CA ILE A 4 48.72 5.72 -34.48
C ILE A 4 47.31 6.11 -34.97
N TYR A 5 46.31 5.32 -34.58
CA TYR A 5 44.90 5.64 -34.81
C TYR A 5 44.34 6.25 -33.52
N ILE A 6 43.93 7.51 -33.59
CA ILE A 6 43.24 8.21 -32.50
C ILE A 6 41.75 8.01 -32.71
N PHE A 7 41.11 7.28 -31.80
CA PHE A 7 39.65 7.12 -31.76
C PHE A 7 39.05 8.31 -31.01
N PHE A 8 38.26 9.13 -31.70
CA PHE A 8 37.42 10.15 -31.06
C PHE A 8 36.11 9.50 -30.61
N ALA A 9 35.95 9.30 -29.30
CA ALA A 9 34.68 8.92 -28.71
C ALA A 9 33.78 10.17 -28.62
N SER A 10 32.76 10.25 -29.47
CA SER A 10 31.75 11.31 -29.41
C SER A 10 30.76 11.00 -28.29
N ILE A 11 30.87 11.72 -27.18
CA ILE A 11 29.89 11.68 -26.09
C ILE A 11 28.64 12.42 -26.57
N ILE A 12 27.58 11.69 -26.89
CA ILE A 12 26.26 12.26 -27.17
C ILE A 12 25.58 12.50 -25.83
N LEU A 13 25.60 13.75 -25.37
CA LEU A 13 24.84 14.20 -24.21
C LEU A 13 23.38 14.39 -24.64
N SER A 14 22.52 13.41 -24.38
CA SER A 14 21.08 13.52 -24.64
C SER A 14 20.46 14.44 -23.57
N LEU A 15 20.20 15.70 -23.94
CA LEU A 15 19.43 16.62 -23.12
C LEU A 15 17.95 16.25 -23.25
N SER A 16 17.40 15.59 -22.24
CA SER A 16 15.96 15.31 -22.15
C SER A 16 15.22 16.59 -21.79
N ILE A 17 14.62 17.26 -22.77
CA ILE A 17 13.72 18.39 -22.51
C ILE A 17 12.34 17.81 -22.19
N SER A 18 11.96 17.75 -20.91
CA SER A 18 10.59 17.41 -20.52
C SER A 18 9.67 18.55 -20.94
N LEU A 19 8.67 18.25 -21.78
CA LEU A 19 7.60 19.21 -22.07
C LEU A 19 6.81 19.44 -20.77
N PRO A 20 6.40 20.70 -20.48
CA PRO A 20 5.53 20.96 -19.34
C PRO A 20 4.22 20.19 -19.51
N VAL A 21 3.86 19.41 -18.49
CA VAL A 21 2.56 18.75 -18.41
C VAL A 21 1.57 19.82 -17.94
N PHE A 22 0.53 20.08 -18.73
CA PHE A 22 -0.50 21.09 -18.40
C PHE A 22 -1.67 20.52 -17.61
N SER A 23 -1.77 19.19 -17.53
CA SER A 23 -2.71 18.50 -16.67
C SER A 23 -2.29 17.04 -16.54
N LYS A 24 -2.54 16.45 -15.39
CA LYS A 24 -2.34 15.02 -15.15
C LYS A 24 -3.40 14.51 -14.20
N SER A 25 -3.85 13.29 -14.43
CA SER A 25 -4.77 12.59 -13.52
C SER A 25 -4.31 11.15 -13.35
N LEU A 26 -4.29 10.70 -12.11
CA LEU A 26 -3.99 9.34 -11.69
C LEU A 26 -5.32 8.63 -11.44
N SER A 27 -5.43 7.38 -11.89
CA SER A 27 -6.61 6.53 -11.65
C SER A 27 -6.60 5.95 -10.23
N VAL A 28 -6.58 6.81 -9.22
CA VAL A 28 -6.70 6.42 -7.81
C VAL A 28 -8.12 5.86 -7.58
N PRO A 29 -8.27 4.62 -7.09
CA PRO A 29 -9.58 4.03 -6.84
C PRO A 29 -10.27 4.77 -5.68
N PHE A 30 -11.58 4.93 -5.79
CA PHE A 30 -12.38 5.73 -4.86
C PHE A 30 -13.27 4.87 -3.98
N THR A 31 -13.35 5.23 -2.70
CA THR A 31 -14.40 4.81 -1.77
C THR A 31 -14.71 5.95 -0.80
N ILE A 32 -15.94 5.96 -0.26
CA ILE A 32 -16.29 6.85 0.85
C ILE A 32 -15.88 6.24 2.19
N GLN A 33 -15.69 7.09 3.21
CA GLN A 33 -15.31 6.66 4.56
C GLN A 33 -16.36 5.79 5.25
N ALA A 34 -17.60 5.78 4.74
CA ALA A 34 -18.69 4.91 5.18
C ALA A 34 -19.13 4.00 4.01
N PRO A 35 -18.41 2.90 3.71
CA PRO A 35 -18.66 2.09 2.49
C PRO A 35 -20.09 1.58 2.35
N GLU A 36 -20.74 1.27 3.48
CA GLU A 36 -22.14 0.80 3.57
C GLU A 36 -23.15 1.94 3.78
N GLN A 37 -22.72 3.20 3.67
CA GLN A 37 -23.49 4.42 3.95
C GLN A 37 -24.00 4.54 5.40
N ASN A 38 -23.40 3.78 6.31
CA ASN A 38 -23.59 3.96 7.75
C ASN A 38 -22.54 4.94 8.28
N TRP A 39 -22.98 6.10 8.74
CA TRP A 39 -22.13 7.18 9.23
C TRP A 39 -21.96 7.18 10.76
N SER A 40 -22.30 6.08 11.43
CA SER A 40 -21.95 5.88 12.84
C SER A 40 -20.47 5.56 12.99
N GLN A 41 -19.93 5.67 14.21
CA GLN A 41 -18.60 5.15 14.54
C GLN A 41 -18.41 3.70 14.07
N PRO A 42 -17.22 3.32 13.58
CA PRO A 42 -16.02 4.17 13.46
C PRO A 42 -16.03 5.11 12.23
N TRP A 43 -17.00 4.95 11.32
CA TRP A 43 -17.01 5.59 10.01
C TRP A 43 -17.14 7.11 10.01
N GLN A 44 -17.53 7.72 11.13
CA GLN A 44 -17.66 9.16 11.25
C GLN A 44 -16.29 9.86 11.17
N ASP A 45 -15.25 9.23 11.69
CA ASP A 45 -13.89 9.78 11.83
C ASP A 45 -12.87 8.79 11.20
N ALA A 46 -13.20 8.26 10.02
CA ALA A 46 -12.37 7.28 9.31
C ALA A 46 -11.75 7.85 8.02
N CYS A 47 -11.63 9.18 7.90
CA CYS A 47 -11.20 9.79 6.65
C CYS A 47 -9.73 9.48 6.34
N GLU A 48 -8.89 9.44 7.38
CA GLU A 48 -7.47 9.15 7.34
C GLU A 48 -7.22 7.71 6.88
N GLU A 49 -7.88 6.75 7.50
CA GLU A 49 -7.77 5.34 7.12
C GLU A 49 -8.33 5.11 5.71
N THR A 50 -9.35 5.87 5.31
CA THR A 50 -9.89 5.80 3.94
C THR A 50 -8.92 6.35 2.90
N THR A 51 -8.25 7.48 3.18
CA THR A 51 -7.24 8.02 2.25
C THR A 51 -6.02 7.12 2.14
N ILE A 52 -5.57 6.53 3.24
CA ILE A 52 -4.53 5.49 3.25
C ILE A 52 -4.97 4.30 2.38
N ALA A 53 -6.18 3.78 2.57
CA ALA A 53 -6.71 2.65 1.80
C ALA A 53 -6.76 2.95 0.28
N MET A 54 -7.20 4.15 -0.11
CA MET A 54 -7.24 4.55 -1.52
C MET A 54 -5.86 4.56 -2.17
N VAL A 55 -4.84 5.06 -1.46
CA VAL A 55 -3.45 5.05 -1.95
C VAL A 55 -2.88 3.63 -1.98
N ASP A 56 -3.17 2.81 -0.98
CA ASP A 56 -2.73 1.40 -0.95
C ASP A 56 -3.29 0.63 -2.16
N PHE A 57 -4.59 0.77 -2.43
CA PHE A 57 -5.23 0.15 -3.59
C PHE A 57 -4.70 0.70 -4.91
N PHE A 58 -4.35 1.98 -4.99
CA PHE A 58 -3.70 2.56 -6.16
C PHE A 58 -2.36 1.87 -6.46
N TYR A 59 -1.46 1.77 -5.47
CA TYR A 59 -0.17 1.13 -5.66
C TYR A 59 -0.26 -0.38 -5.91
N ALA A 60 -1.24 -1.04 -5.28
CA ALA A 60 -1.55 -2.45 -5.54
C ALA A 60 -2.27 -2.70 -6.88
N LYS A 61 -2.67 -1.64 -7.61
CA LYS A 61 -3.45 -1.70 -8.85
C LYS A 61 -4.79 -2.44 -8.68
N ASN A 62 -5.41 -2.26 -7.51
CA ASN A 62 -6.68 -2.84 -7.15
C ASN A 62 -7.83 -1.84 -7.32
N THR A 63 -9.06 -2.34 -7.24
CA THR A 63 -10.30 -1.54 -7.26
C THR A 63 -11.18 -1.90 -6.08
N PHE A 64 -11.97 -0.96 -5.57
CA PHE A 64 -12.88 -1.22 -4.45
C PHE A 64 -14.19 -1.85 -4.89
N THR A 65 -14.59 -2.90 -4.16
CA THR A 65 -15.98 -3.20 -3.82
C THR A 65 -16.31 -2.63 -2.43
N THR A 66 -17.60 -2.50 -2.09
CA THR A 66 -18.04 -2.12 -0.73
C THR A 66 -17.42 -2.99 0.36
N GLU A 67 -17.35 -4.30 0.14
CA GLU A 67 -16.76 -5.25 1.09
C GLU A 67 -15.25 -5.04 1.24
N SER A 68 -14.51 -4.92 0.13
CA SER A 68 -13.06 -4.69 0.19
C SER A 68 -12.71 -3.35 0.85
N ALA A 69 -13.49 -2.29 0.60
CA ALA A 69 -13.30 -0.99 1.22
C ALA A 69 -13.51 -1.07 2.74
N LYS A 70 -14.61 -1.71 3.18
CA LYS A 70 -14.90 -1.93 4.60
C LYS A 70 -13.78 -2.71 5.28
N THR A 71 -13.34 -3.81 4.67
CA THR A 71 -12.28 -4.66 5.22
C THR A 71 -10.97 -3.89 5.35
N GLU A 72 -10.59 -3.13 4.32
CA GLU A 72 -9.33 -2.39 4.31
C GLU A 72 -9.33 -1.24 5.35
N ILE A 73 -10.40 -0.45 5.41
CA ILE A 73 -10.51 0.65 6.38
C ILE A 73 -10.48 0.10 7.81
N LEU A 74 -11.24 -0.97 8.10
CA LEU A 74 -11.22 -1.60 9.43
C LEU A 74 -9.87 -2.22 9.77
N LYS A 75 -9.15 -2.76 8.79
CA LYS A 75 -7.78 -3.27 8.98
C LYS A 75 -6.87 -2.16 9.50
N ILE A 76 -6.86 -1.00 8.83
CA ILE A 76 -6.02 0.14 9.21
C ILE A 76 -6.41 0.67 10.60
N ILE A 77 -7.73 0.80 10.90
CA ILE A 77 -8.22 1.19 12.23
C ILE A 77 -7.73 0.21 13.31
N ASN A 78 -7.81 -1.10 13.06
CA ASN A 78 -7.40 -2.11 14.02
C ASN A 78 -5.88 -2.09 14.27
N ILE A 79 -5.07 -1.88 13.22
CA ILE A 79 -3.62 -1.69 13.34
C ILE A 79 -3.33 -0.47 14.21
N LYS A 80 -3.98 0.67 13.92
CA LYS A 80 -3.84 1.90 14.69
C LYS A 80 -4.15 1.69 16.17
N ASN A 81 -5.33 1.15 16.47
CA ASN A 81 -5.76 0.92 17.84
C ASN A 81 -4.82 -0.02 18.60
N LYS A 82 -4.26 -1.03 17.92
CA LYS A 82 -3.33 -2.00 18.51
C LYS A 82 -1.95 -1.40 18.81
N PHE A 83 -1.38 -0.63 17.89
CA PHE A 83 0.03 -0.22 17.94
C PHE A 83 0.28 1.22 18.37
N ILE A 84 -0.71 2.10 18.18
CA ILE A 84 -0.58 3.53 18.45
C ILE A 84 -1.54 3.94 19.57
N GLY A 85 -2.78 3.44 19.52
CA GLY A 85 -3.84 3.72 20.49
C GLY A 85 -5.14 4.14 19.80
N GLU A 86 -6.19 4.30 20.60
CA GLU A 86 -7.50 4.75 20.11
C GLU A 86 -7.58 6.28 20.05
N SER A 87 -7.93 6.78 18.88
CA SER A 87 -8.22 8.19 18.61
C SER A 87 -9.22 8.30 17.45
N LEU A 88 -9.97 9.40 17.44
CA LEU A 88 -10.94 9.70 16.38
C LEU A 88 -10.24 10.24 15.15
N ASP A 89 -9.50 11.34 15.28
CA ASP A 89 -8.77 11.98 14.19
C ASP A 89 -7.25 11.83 14.37
N GLU A 90 -6.53 11.78 13.26
CA GLU A 90 -5.08 11.61 13.20
C GLU A 90 -4.36 12.77 12.53
N ASN A 91 -3.29 13.23 13.16
CA ASN A 91 -2.36 14.17 12.55
C ASN A 91 -1.44 13.48 11.52
N ALA A 92 -0.74 14.29 10.73
CA ALA A 92 0.15 13.84 9.68
C ALA A 92 1.25 12.88 10.19
N LYS A 93 1.71 13.06 11.43
CA LYS A 93 2.73 12.19 12.04
C LYS A 93 2.18 10.80 12.35
N THR A 94 0.95 10.68 12.85
CA THR A 94 0.33 9.37 13.06
C THR A 94 0.07 8.67 11.73
N ILE A 95 -0.47 9.38 10.72
CA ILE A 95 -0.67 8.83 9.37
C ILE A 95 0.66 8.32 8.78
N LEU A 96 1.73 9.11 8.89
CA LEU A 96 3.08 8.71 8.48
C LEU A 96 3.55 7.43 9.19
N THR A 97 3.32 7.33 10.50
CA THR A 97 3.71 6.16 11.30
C THR A 97 2.95 4.91 10.83
N LEU A 98 1.64 5.02 10.58
CA LEU A 98 0.85 3.91 10.06
C LEU A 98 1.37 3.39 8.72
N ILE A 99 1.60 4.31 7.78
CA ILE A 99 2.09 3.96 6.44
C ILE A 99 3.47 3.30 6.52
N ASN A 100 4.42 3.97 7.17
CA ASN A 100 5.81 3.56 7.12
C ASN A 100 6.07 2.26 7.89
N ASN A 101 5.30 1.99 8.94
CA ASN A 101 5.46 0.75 9.69
C ASN A 101 4.74 -0.43 9.02
N PHE A 102 3.54 -0.23 8.47
CA PHE A 102 2.64 -1.35 8.22
C PHE A 102 2.26 -1.62 6.75
N LEU A 103 2.53 -0.70 5.83
CA LEU A 103 2.07 -0.82 4.43
C LEU A 103 3.21 -1.06 3.45
N PRO A 104 3.00 -1.72 2.30
CA PRO A 104 4.08 -2.09 1.36
C PRO A 104 4.66 -0.92 0.54
N TRP A 105 4.37 0.32 0.96
CA TRP A 105 4.84 1.58 0.40
C TRP A 105 5.21 2.52 1.56
N GLU A 106 5.77 3.68 1.26
CA GLU A 106 6.20 4.64 2.30
C GLU A 106 5.73 6.06 1.99
N ALA A 107 5.86 6.94 2.97
CA ALA A 107 5.57 8.34 2.84
C ALA A 107 6.58 9.19 3.60
N HIS A 108 6.55 10.50 3.35
CA HIS A 108 7.22 11.51 4.14
C HIS A 108 6.36 12.77 4.26
N ILE A 109 6.54 13.50 5.36
CA ILE A 109 5.84 14.77 5.57
C ILE A 109 6.58 15.89 4.87
N LYS A 110 5.85 16.68 4.10
CA LYS A 110 6.29 17.96 3.54
C LYS A 110 5.60 19.11 4.29
N ALA A 111 6.40 19.93 4.97
CA ALA A 111 5.93 21.18 5.56
C ALA A 111 5.93 22.32 4.54
N ASN A 112 4.90 23.16 4.61
CA ASN A 112 4.67 24.31 3.73
C ASN A 112 4.86 23.95 2.24
N PRO A 113 4.11 22.97 1.71
CA PRO A 113 4.24 22.57 0.32
C PRO A 113 3.95 23.75 -0.61
N THR A 114 4.65 23.79 -1.73
CA THR A 114 4.33 24.69 -2.85
C THR A 114 3.44 23.99 -3.87
N LEU A 115 2.68 24.76 -4.66
CA LEU A 115 1.86 24.22 -5.76
C LEU A 115 2.68 23.34 -6.71
N GLU A 116 3.90 23.78 -7.05
CA GLU A 116 4.78 23.04 -7.97
C GLU A 116 5.29 21.73 -7.36
N GLU A 117 5.54 21.66 -6.05
CA GLU A 117 5.89 20.40 -5.39
C GLU A 117 4.72 19.42 -5.38
N LEU A 118 3.47 19.90 -5.19
CA LEU A 118 2.29 19.04 -5.29
C LEU A 118 2.14 18.47 -6.71
N LYS A 119 2.28 19.31 -7.74
CA LYS A 119 2.24 18.86 -9.13
C LYS A 119 3.36 17.88 -9.45
N TYR A 120 4.57 18.12 -8.94
CA TYR A 120 5.71 17.23 -9.14
C TYR A 120 5.44 15.81 -8.63
N GLU A 121 4.79 15.65 -7.48
CA GLU A 121 4.40 14.32 -6.99
C GLU A 121 3.44 13.62 -7.95
N ILE A 122 2.40 14.32 -8.41
CA ILE A 122 1.44 13.80 -9.40
C ILE A 122 2.15 13.44 -10.71
N ASP A 123 3.04 14.29 -11.21
CA ASP A 123 3.84 14.07 -12.43
C ASP A 123 4.71 12.82 -12.35
N ASN A 124 5.04 12.37 -11.14
CA ASN A 124 5.78 11.13 -10.90
C ASN A 124 4.90 9.96 -10.42
N ASP A 125 3.58 10.02 -10.66
CA ASP A 125 2.62 8.95 -10.35
C ASP A 125 2.50 8.65 -8.84
N ARG A 126 2.68 9.69 -8.01
CA ARG A 126 2.57 9.60 -6.55
C ARG A 126 1.38 10.43 -6.07
N PRO A 127 0.23 9.82 -5.74
CA PRO A 127 -0.89 10.54 -5.14
C PRO A 127 -0.50 11.12 -3.77
N ILE A 128 -1.18 12.17 -3.35
CA ILE A 128 -0.83 12.91 -2.12
C ILE A 128 -1.96 12.74 -1.12
N ILE A 129 -1.66 12.33 0.11
CA ILE A 129 -2.63 12.41 1.22
C ILE A 129 -2.52 13.79 1.84
N LEU A 130 -3.65 14.46 1.98
CA LEU A 130 -3.72 15.88 2.35
C LEU A 130 -4.60 16.09 3.59
N PRO A 131 -3.99 16.30 4.77
CA PRO A 131 -4.63 16.92 5.92
C PRO A 131 -5.10 18.35 5.61
N VAL A 132 -6.36 18.64 5.93
CA VAL A 132 -6.96 19.96 5.70
C VAL A 132 -7.88 20.40 6.83
N HIS A 133 -8.02 21.71 6.98
CA HIS A 133 -9.16 22.29 7.67
C HIS A 133 -10.40 22.18 6.76
N GLY A 134 -11.31 21.25 7.05
CA GLY A 134 -12.39 20.85 6.15
C GLY A 134 -13.35 21.98 5.76
N ARG A 135 -13.57 22.96 6.64
CA ARG A 135 -14.40 24.13 6.34
C ARG A 135 -13.80 25.08 5.31
N TYR A 136 -12.48 25.05 5.09
CA TYR A 136 -11.81 25.87 4.07
C TYR A 136 -11.88 25.26 2.67
N LEU A 137 -12.40 24.03 2.54
CA LEU A 137 -12.69 23.44 1.24
C LEU A 137 -13.94 24.04 0.59
N TYR A 138 -14.85 24.62 1.38
CA TYR A 138 -16.15 25.13 0.93
C TYR A 138 -16.95 24.09 0.10
N ASN A 139 -16.80 22.80 0.44
CA ASN A 139 -17.45 21.73 -0.32
C ASN A 139 -18.99 21.81 -0.14
N PRO A 140 -19.76 21.97 -1.23
CA PRO A 140 -21.22 22.15 -1.16
C PRO A 140 -21.97 20.88 -0.71
N PHE A 141 -21.32 19.72 -0.70
CA PHE A 141 -21.89 18.46 -0.25
C PHE A 141 -21.68 18.19 1.23
N PHE A 142 -20.84 18.97 1.90
CA PHE A 142 -20.67 18.87 3.34
C PHE A 142 -21.81 19.56 4.10
N LYS A 143 -22.29 18.89 5.14
CA LYS A 143 -23.28 19.47 6.06
C LYS A 143 -22.60 20.51 6.95
N ASN A 144 -23.35 21.55 7.33
CA ASN A 144 -22.89 22.60 8.25
C ASN A 144 -21.57 23.27 7.85
N GLY A 145 -21.25 23.30 6.56
CA GLY A 145 -20.02 23.91 6.03
C GLY A 145 -18.76 23.04 6.12
N GLY A 146 -18.85 21.79 6.59
CA GLY A 146 -17.72 20.88 6.69
C GLY A 146 -17.21 20.62 8.10
N PRO A 147 -16.47 19.51 8.29
CA PRO A 147 -15.81 19.21 9.56
C PRO A 147 -14.66 20.20 9.82
N ASP A 148 -14.24 20.31 11.09
CA ASP A 148 -13.06 21.12 11.43
C ASP A 148 -11.81 20.57 10.76
N TYR A 149 -11.61 19.25 10.85
CA TYR A 149 -10.53 18.52 10.23
C TYR A 149 -11.04 17.54 9.18
N HIS A 150 -10.26 17.32 8.13
CA HIS A 150 -10.53 16.28 7.14
C HIS A 150 -9.23 15.83 6.46
N THR A 151 -9.26 14.68 5.80
CA THR A 151 -8.23 14.25 4.87
C THR A 151 -8.82 13.86 3.52
N LEU A 152 -8.11 14.18 2.45
CA LEU A 152 -8.46 13.78 1.08
C LEU A 152 -7.21 13.33 0.33
N VAL A 153 -7.38 12.72 -0.85
CA VAL A 153 -6.27 12.39 -1.74
C VAL A 153 -6.25 13.35 -2.93
N ILE A 154 -5.12 13.98 -3.25
CA ILE A 154 -4.92 14.62 -4.55
C ILE A 154 -4.50 13.54 -5.54
N SER A 155 -5.29 13.37 -6.60
CA SER A 155 -5.05 12.40 -7.68
C SER A 155 -4.68 13.08 -9.00
N GLY A 156 -4.82 14.39 -9.12
CA GLY A 156 -4.52 15.08 -10.37
C GLY A 156 -4.52 16.60 -10.27
N TYR A 157 -4.19 17.26 -11.37
CA TYR A 157 -4.29 18.70 -11.54
C TYR A 157 -4.61 19.06 -13.00
N ASP A 158 -5.15 20.27 -13.17
CA ASP A 158 -5.44 20.86 -14.48
C ASP A 158 -5.11 22.36 -14.46
N ASP A 159 -4.03 22.75 -15.16
CA ASP A 159 -3.59 24.15 -15.20
C ASP A 159 -4.50 25.05 -16.03
N SER A 160 -5.32 24.47 -16.92
CA SER A 160 -6.27 25.25 -17.72
C SER A 160 -7.41 25.79 -16.87
N THR A 161 -7.85 25.02 -15.87
CA THR A 161 -8.90 25.42 -14.92
C THR A 161 -8.33 25.87 -13.57
N LYS A 162 -7.03 25.65 -13.32
CA LYS A 162 -6.34 25.90 -12.04
C LYS A 162 -6.96 25.12 -10.89
N GLU A 163 -7.19 23.83 -11.12
CA GLU A 163 -7.85 22.95 -10.18
C GLU A 163 -7.02 21.70 -9.89
N PHE A 164 -7.10 21.23 -8.66
CA PHE A 164 -6.74 19.86 -8.30
C PHE A 164 -7.94 18.93 -8.54
N ILE A 165 -7.63 17.69 -8.91
CA ILE A 165 -8.56 16.55 -8.93
C ILE A 165 -8.29 15.75 -7.66
N THR A 166 -9.34 15.44 -6.91
CA THR A 166 -9.23 14.80 -5.60
C THR A 166 -10.16 13.60 -5.44
N GLN A 167 -9.76 12.68 -4.58
CA GLN A 167 -10.65 11.65 -4.02
C GLN A 167 -11.08 12.07 -2.62
N GLU A 168 -12.36 12.43 -2.51
CA GLU A 168 -12.95 13.10 -1.35
C GLU A 168 -13.82 12.10 -0.54
N PRO A 169 -13.27 11.49 0.54
CA PRO A 169 -13.92 10.37 1.21
C PRO A 169 -15.15 10.79 2.04
N GLY A 170 -15.27 12.08 2.38
CA GLY A 170 -16.37 12.62 3.20
C GLY A 170 -17.71 12.72 2.50
N THR A 171 -17.81 12.38 1.20
CA THR A 171 -19.06 12.47 0.43
C THR A 171 -19.16 11.45 -0.69
N ARG A 172 -20.38 10.99 -0.99
CA ARG A 172 -20.66 10.11 -2.15
C ARG A 172 -20.37 10.76 -3.51
N TYR A 173 -20.17 12.07 -3.54
CA TYR A 173 -19.84 12.85 -4.74
C TYR A 173 -18.33 13.09 -4.87
N GLY A 174 -17.52 12.37 -4.11
CA GLY A 174 -16.10 12.67 -3.94
C GLY A 174 -15.15 12.10 -4.99
N LEU A 175 -15.62 11.24 -5.89
CA LEU A 175 -14.79 10.71 -6.97
C LEU A 175 -14.41 11.84 -7.93
N ASP A 176 -13.09 12.03 -8.11
CA ASP A 176 -12.50 13.06 -8.97
C ASP A 176 -13.07 14.48 -8.71
N PHE A 177 -13.41 14.76 -7.45
CA PHE A 177 -13.96 16.05 -7.06
C PHE A 177 -12.90 17.14 -7.26
N ARG A 178 -13.33 18.31 -7.76
CA ARG A 178 -12.44 19.39 -8.16
C ARG A 178 -12.47 20.54 -7.18
N TYR A 179 -11.29 20.98 -6.76
CA TYR A 179 -11.09 22.19 -5.97
C TYR A 179 -10.10 23.10 -6.67
N SER A 180 -10.29 24.42 -6.57
CA SER A 180 -9.29 25.36 -7.08
C SER A 180 -7.95 25.19 -6.33
N TYR A 181 -6.84 25.55 -6.99
CA TYR A 181 -5.53 25.59 -6.33
C TYR A 181 -5.57 26.44 -5.07
N ASP A 182 -6.15 27.64 -5.13
CA ASP A 182 -6.24 28.53 -3.98
C ASP A 182 -7.04 27.92 -2.83
N THR A 183 -8.14 27.21 -3.12
CA THR A 183 -8.93 26.49 -2.11
C THR A 183 -8.07 25.46 -1.39
N ILE A 184 -7.39 24.59 -2.13
CA ILE A 184 -6.56 23.53 -1.54
C ILE A 184 -5.40 24.13 -0.75
N MET A 185 -4.62 25.05 -1.34
CA MET A 185 -3.44 25.65 -0.71
C MET A 185 -3.80 26.44 0.57
N ASN A 186 -5.00 27.01 0.63
CA ASN A 186 -5.52 27.64 1.84
C ASN A 186 -6.03 26.62 2.86
N ALA A 187 -6.61 25.51 2.44
CA ALA A 187 -7.17 24.50 3.34
C ALA A 187 -6.11 23.64 4.05
N ILE A 188 -4.91 23.46 3.48
CA ILE A 188 -3.83 22.62 4.06
C ILE A 188 -3.53 23.03 5.51
N HIS A 189 -3.89 22.18 6.46
CA HIS A 189 -3.60 22.32 7.88
C HIS A 189 -3.60 20.94 8.52
N ASP A 190 -2.61 20.66 9.36
CA ASP A 190 -2.55 19.44 10.15
C ASP A 190 -3.57 19.47 11.29
N PHE A 191 -3.97 18.29 11.74
CA PHE A 191 -4.93 18.14 12.82
C PHE A 191 -4.41 18.77 14.13
N LEU A 192 -5.28 19.56 14.77
CA LEU A 192 -5.13 19.95 16.16
C LEU A 192 -6.42 19.67 16.92
N PRO A 193 -6.35 19.15 18.17
CA PRO A 193 -7.52 18.87 18.97
C PRO A 193 -8.31 20.15 19.33
N ASP A 194 -9.51 19.97 19.87
CA ASP A 194 -10.42 21.05 20.29
C ASP A 194 -10.92 21.97 19.15
N GLN A 195 -11.06 21.44 17.93
CA GLN A 195 -11.48 22.22 16.75
C GLN A 195 -10.53 23.40 16.46
N LYS A 196 -9.22 23.14 16.52
CA LYS A 196 -8.18 24.17 16.31
C LYS A 196 -7.38 23.94 15.03
N THR A 197 -7.87 23.09 14.12
CA THR A 197 -7.16 22.72 12.90
C THR A 197 -6.77 23.93 12.06
N MET A 198 -7.55 25.02 12.07
CA MET A 198 -7.17 26.29 11.41
C MET A 198 -5.83 26.91 11.89
N ASN A 199 -5.28 26.46 13.02
CA ASN A 199 -3.98 26.89 13.55
C ASN A 199 -2.89 25.81 13.38
N GLY A 200 -3.22 24.67 12.78
CA GLY A 200 -2.29 23.58 12.51
C GLY A 200 -1.23 23.97 11.49
N ASP A 201 -0.08 23.31 11.54
CA ASP A 201 0.97 23.52 10.55
C ASP A 201 0.48 23.09 9.16
N LYS A 202 0.94 23.76 8.11
CA LYS A 202 0.62 23.37 6.73
C LYS A 202 1.44 22.15 6.34
N LEU A 203 0.91 20.95 6.58
CA LEU A 203 1.59 19.68 6.31
C LEU A 203 0.88 18.89 5.20
N THR A 204 1.69 18.20 4.41
CA THR A 204 1.27 17.27 3.36
C THR A 204 1.99 15.95 3.52
N ILE A 205 1.38 14.87 3.04
CA ILE A 205 1.97 13.53 3.10
C ILE A 205 2.25 13.08 1.66
N PHE A 206 3.51 13.16 1.28
CA PHE A 206 3.99 12.72 -0.03
C PHE A 206 4.25 11.22 0.03
N THR A 207 3.57 10.48 -0.83
CA THR A 207 3.60 9.01 -0.84
C THR A 207 4.64 8.52 -1.83
N ASN A 208 5.16 7.30 -1.65
CA ASN A 208 6.16 6.70 -2.53
C ASN A 208 5.96 5.17 -2.58
N PRO A 209 5.83 4.56 -3.77
CA PRO A 209 5.63 3.12 -3.89
C PRO A 209 6.84 2.28 -3.41
N SER A 210 8.02 2.89 -3.24
CA SER A 210 9.22 2.21 -2.77
C SER A 210 9.43 2.40 -1.27
N ILE A 211 9.85 1.37 -0.55
CA ILE A 211 10.07 1.38 0.90
C ILE A 211 11.52 1.63 1.31
N SER A 212 12.29 2.41 0.55
CA SER A 212 13.74 2.53 0.74
C SER A 212 14.14 3.01 2.14
N ASN A 213 13.33 3.85 2.78
CA ASN A 213 13.62 4.37 4.11
C ASN A 213 12.97 3.54 5.22
N SER A 214 11.86 2.88 4.93
CA SER A 214 11.07 2.11 5.92
C SER A 214 11.32 0.60 5.91
N ALA A 215 12.09 0.07 4.95
CA ALA A 215 12.32 -1.36 4.76
C ALA A 215 12.85 -2.12 5.98
N HIS A 216 13.59 -1.46 6.86
CA HIS A 216 14.27 -2.05 8.00
C HIS A 216 13.41 -2.09 9.28
N ILE A 217 12.19 -1.56 9.24
CA ILE A 217 11.30 -1.49 10.40
C ILE A 217 10.73 -2.89 10.66
N ASP A 218 10.82 -3.37 11.90
CA ASP A 218 10.13 -4.56 12.41
C ASP A 218 9.03 -4.04 13.35
N ALA A 219 7.81 -3.93 12.83
CA ALA A 219 6.78 -3.14 13.48
C ALA A 219 6.02 -3.92 14.58
N ASP A 220 5.96 -5.24 14.48
CA ASP A 220 5.36 -6.09 15.50
C ASP A 220 6.36 -6.80 16.42
N ALA A 221 7.66 -6.67 16.14
CA ALA A 221 8.76 -7.19 16.93
C ALA A 221 8.78 -8.72 17.02
N ASP A 222 8.55 -9.39 15.89
CA ASP A 222 8.67 -10.84 15.73
C ASP A 222 10.04 -11.29 15.18
N GLY A 223 10.88 -10.33 14.76
CA GLY A 223 12.20 -10.56 14.21
C GLY A 223 12.30 -10.51 12.68
N LEU A 224 11.21 -10.21 11.97
CA LEU A 224 11.23 -9.90 10.53
C LEU A 224 11.13 -8.39 10.29
N THR A 225 12.00 -7.87 9.43
CA THR A 225 11.86 -6.52 8.92
C THR A 225 10.76 -6.45 7.86
N LYS A 226 10.16 -5.28 7.67
CA LYS A 226 9.13 -5.00 6.67
C LYS A 226 9.46 -5.53 5.27
N ILE A 227 10.71 -5.40 4.82
CA ILE A 227 11.12 -5.95 3.52
C ILE A 227 11.13 -7.49 3.52
N GLU A 228 11.53 -8.12 4.63
CA GLU A 228 11.48 -9.58 4.78
C GLU A 228 10.03 -10.04 4.81
N GLU A 229 9.16 -9.34 5.53
CA GLU A 229 7.74 -9.69 5.61
C GLU A 229 7.05 -9.66 4.24
N ILE A 230 7.29 -8.61 3.45
CA ILE A 230 6.79 -8.52 2.08
C ILE A 230 7.32 -9.68 1.22
N GLN A 231 8.58 -10.09 1.40
CA GLN A 231 9.17 -11.22 0.67
C GLN A 231 8.61 -12.58 1.11
N GLN A 232 8.30 -12.74 2.41
CA GLN A 232 7.70 -13.95 2.98
C GLN A 232 6.17 -13.97 2.84
N LYS A 233 5.56 -12.86 2.43
CA LYS A 233 4.11 -12.62 2.37
C LYS A 233 3.42 -12.67 3.73
N THR A 234 4.15 -12.32 4.79
CA THR A 234 3.63 -12.16 6.14
C THR A 234 3.05 -10.75 6.33
N LEU A 235 2.51 -10.47 7.51
CA LEU A 235 1.78 -9.27 7.82
C LEU A 235 2.57 -8.39 8.81
N PRO A 236 3.01 -7.17 8.43
CA PRO A 236 3.76 -6.24 9.29
C PRO A 236 3.16 -5.82 10.63
N TRP A 237 1.95 -6.25 10.93
CA TRP A 237 1.21 -5.92 12.14
C TRP A 237 0.81 -7.18 12.94
N SER A 238 1.27 -8.36 12.54
CA SER A 238 0.90 -9.65 13.11
C SER A 238 2.08 -10.60 13.20
N LYS A 239 2.58 -10.76 14.43
CA LYS A 239 3.69 -11.67 14.73
C LYS A 239 3.49 -13.10 14.24
N ASP A 240 2.24 -13.51 14.07
CA ASP A 240 1.80 -14.83 13.63
C ASP A 240 0.76 -14.59 12.53
N SER A 241 1.21 -14.62 11.27
CA SER A 241 0.40 -14.21 10.12
C SER A 241 -0.70 -15.22 9.80
N ASP A 242 -0.44 -16.52 10.00
CA ASP A 242 -1.43 -17.57 9.77
C ASP A 242 -2.24 -17.96 11.02
N ASN A 243 -1.93 -17.34 12.16
CA ASN A 243 -2.60 -17.49 13.44
C ASN A 243 -2.61 -18.94 13.93
N ASP A 244 -1.50 -19.65 13.80
CA ASP A 244 -1.38 -21.05 14.23
C ASP A 244 -0.56 -21.26 15.52
N GLY A 245 -0.11 -20.17 16.13
CA GLY A 245 0.54 -20.10 17.43
C GLY A 245 2.07 -19.98 17.38
N TYR A 246 2.66 -19.80 16.20
CA TYR A 246 4.10 -19.60 16.02
C TYR A 246 4.38 -18.24 15.39
N GLU A 247 5.42 -17.56 15.88
CA GLU A 247 5.80 -16.26 15.33
C GLU A 247 6.51 -16.43 13.97
N ASP A 248 6.21 -15.58 12.99
CA ASP A 248 6.67 -15.72 11.61
C ASP A 248 8.20 -15.73 11.52
N GLY A 249 8.86 -14.80 12.22
CA GLY A 249 10.32 -14.73 12.31
C GLY A 249 10.95 -16.01 12.87
N LYS A 250 10.29 -16.64 13.85
CA LYS A 250 10.75 -17.92 14.41
C LYS A 250 10.60 -19.04 13.40
N GLU A 251 9.49 -19.09 12.67
CA GLU A 251 9.26 -20.10 11.65
C GLU A 251 10.29 -20.03 10.53
N ILE A 252 10.54 -18.82 10.01
CA ILE A 252 11.56 -18.60 8.97
C ILE A 252 12.94 -19.04 9.47
N SER A 253 13.30 -18.70 10.72
CA SER A 253 14.59 -19.12 11.30
C SER A 253 14.75 -20.64 11.42
N MET A 254 13.63 -21.36 11.50
CA MET A 254 13.57 -22.82 11.61
C MET A 254 13.26 -23.52 10.27
N GLY A 255 13.08 -22.75 9.18
CA GLY A 255 12.78 -23.26 7.85
C GLY A 255 11.31 -23.64 7.61
N TYR A 256 10.40 -23.23 8.49
CA TYR A 256 8.95 -23.43 8.36
C TYR A 256 8.28 -22.27 7.63
N SER A 257 7.07 -22.52 7.13
CA SER A 257 6.26 -21.54 6.42
C SER A 257 5.36 -20.72 7.36
N PRO A 258 5.52 -19.39 7.41
CA PRO A 258 4.75 -18.50 8.30
C PRO A 258 3.32 -18.18 7.82
N ILE A 259 2.93 -18.69 6.65
CA ILE A 259 1.63 -18.39 6.02
C ILE A 259 0.80 -19.64 5.72
N ALA A 260 1.13 -20.75 6.38
CA ALA A 260 0.56 -22.06 6.09
C ALA A 260 -0.01 -22.72 7.33
N LYS A 261 -1.16 -22.22 7.80
CA LYS A 261 -1.93 -22.83 8.88
C LYS A 261 -2.36 -24.24 8.49
N THR A 262 -1.64 -25.22 9.05
CA THR A 262 -1.84 -26.64 8.76
C THR A 262 -1.70 -27.44 10.05
N THR A 263 -2.22 -28.66 10.08
CA THR A 263 -2.12 -29.52 11.27
C THR A 263 -0.66 -29.92 11.56
N GLU A 264 0.21 -29.87 10.54
CA GLU A 264 1.64 -30.15 10.64
C GLU A 264 2.42 -29.03 9.94
N LYS A 265 3.38 -28.42 10.63
CA LYS A 265 4.20 -27.33 10.06
C LYS A 265 4.92 -27.80 8.79
N ILE A 266 4.72 -27.05 7.71
CA ILE A 266 5.32 -27.34 6.40
C ILE A 266 6.64 -26.60 6.29
N LEU A 267 7.72 -27.32 5.93
CA LEU A 267 9.01 -26.71 5.63
C LEU A 267 8.97 -25.98 4.28
N LEU A 268 9.66 -24.85 4.18
CA LEU A 268 9.85 -24.17 2.92
C LEU A 268 10.63 -25.06 1.94
N GLY A 269 10.17 -25.13 0.68
CA GLY A 269 10.74 -26.03 -0.33
C GLY A 269 10.19 -27.46 -0.27
N THR A 270 9.17 -27.73 0.54
CA THR A 270 8.50 -29.03 0.56
C THR A 270 7.79 -29.31 -0.77
N LEU A 271 7.89 -30.54 -1.25
CA LEU A 271 7.08 -31.02 -2.37
C LEU A 271 5.70 -31.36 -1.85
N ILE A 272 4.65 -30.77 -2.43
CA ILE A 272 3.27 -30.98 -1.99
C ILE A 272 2.40 -31.52 -3.12
N LYS A 273 1.39 -32.31 -2.76
CA LYS A 273 0.28 -32.69 -3.64
C LYS A 273 -1.02 -32.77 -2.85
N SER A 274 -2.16 -32.69 -3.55
CA SER A 274 -3.43 -33.06 -2.93
C SER A 274 -3.74 -34.56 -3.08
N PRO A 275 -4.64 -35.14 -2.27
CA PRO A 275 -5.07 -36.53 -2.44
C PRO A 275 -5.76 -36.77 -3.80
N GLU A 276 -6.48 -35.76 -4.30
CA GLU A 276 -7.34 -35.88 -5.49
C GLU A 276 -6.64 -35.52 -6.81
N SER A 277 -5.40 -35.01 -6.76
CA SER A 277 -4.64 -34.60 -7.94
C SER A 277 -3.31 -35.35 -8.06
N PRO A 278 -2.92 -35.79 -9.27
CA PRO A 278 -1.59 -36.32 -9.53
C PRO A 278 -0.51 -35.23 -9.64
N MET A 279 -0.89 -33.95 -9.66
CA MET A 279 0.05 -32.84 -9.81
C MET A 279 0.89 -32.66 -8.55
N VAL A 280 2.20 -32.51 -8.73
CA VAL A 280 3.16 -32.24 -7.66
C VAL A 280 3.65 -30.80 -7.81
N TYR A 281 3.73 -30.10 -6.68
CA TYR A 281 4.17 -28.72 -6.63
C TYR A 281 5.36 -28.56 -5.71
N LEU A 282 6.28 -27.67 -6.06
CA LEU A 282 7.21 -27.12 -5.10
C LEU A 282 6.51 -25.99 -4.35
N PHE A 283 6.43 -26.11 -3.01
CA PHE A 283 5.86 -25.10 -2.14
C PHE A 283 6.93 -24.17 -1.56
N HIS A 284 6.72 -22.86 -1.69
CA HIS A 284 7.60 -21.86 -1.09
C HIS A 284 6.84 -20.54 -0.91
N ASN A 285 6.77 -20.02 0.31
CA ASN A 285 6.16 -18.72 0.65
C ASN A 285 4.80 -18.48 -0.02
N GLY A 286 3.86 -19.41 0.17
CA GLY A 286 2.49 -19.26 -0.35
C GLY A 286 2.37 -19.46 -1.87
N ILE A 287 3.48 -19.80 -2.53
CA ILE A 287 3.52 -20.08 -3.97
C ILE A 287 3.60 -21.59 -4.17
N ARG A 288 2.74 -22.11 -5.03
CA ARG A 288 2.87 -23.45 -5.60
C ARG A 288 3.40 -23.34 -7.02
N ARG A 289 4.49 -24.04 -7.32
CA ARG A 289 5.02 -24.14 -8.68
C ARG A 289 4.82 -25.56 -9.18
N HIS A 290 4.02 -25.73 -10.22
CA HIS A 290 3.76 -27.05 -10.78
C HIS A 290 5.06 -27.63 -11.36
N ILE A 291 5.31 -28.91 -11.09
CA ILE A 291 6.43 -29.64 -11.67
C ILE A 291 5.90 -30.35 -12.91
N LEU A 292 6.35 -29.91 -14.09
CA LEU A 292 5.73 -30.26 -15.37
C LEU A 292 5.55 -31.77 -15.57
N ASN A 293 6.56 -32.56 -15.23
CA ASN A 293 6.56 -34.00 -15.40
C ASN A 293 7.63 -34.71 -14.54
N GLU A 294 7.59 -36.04 -14.55
CA GLU A 294 8.55 -36.92 -13.87
C GLU A 294 10.01 -36.67 -14.25
N THR A 295 10.31 -36.35 -15.52
CA THR A 295 11.69 -36.11 -15.94
C THR A 295 12.27 -34.88 -15.23
N VAL A 296 11.51 -33.78 -15.18
CA VAL A 296 11.90 -32.57 -14.43
C VAL A 296 12.06 -32.88 -12.95
N PHE A 297 11.14 -33.66 -12.38
CA PHE A 297 11.18 -34.05 -10.97
C PHE A 297 12.49 -34.79 -10.62
N ILE A 298 12.85 -35.79 -11.44
CA ILE A 298 14.06 -36.60 -11.24
C ILE A 298 15.34 -35.77 -11.48
N ASN A 299 15.34 -34.89 -12.48
CA ASN A 299 16.50 -34.04 -12.81
C ASN A 299 16.90 -33.10 -11.66
N HIS A 300 15.93 -32.64 -10.88
CA HIS A 300 16.18 -31.86 -9.66
C HIS A 300 16.65 -32.69 -8.47
N GLY A 301 16.71 -34.02 -8.61
CA GLY A 301 17.10 -34.94 -7.54
C GLY A 301 16.03 -35.14 -6.46
N TRP A 302 14.80 -34.69 -6.70
CA TRP A 302 13.68 -34.90 -5.79
C TRP A 302 13.27 -36.37 -5.75
N LYS A 303 12.71 -36.81 -4.61
CA LYS A 303 12.30 -38.19 -4.41
C LYS A 303 10.82 -38.25 -4.11
N TRP A 304 10.14 -39.26 -4.67
CA TRP A 304 8.69 -39.40 -4.55
C TRP A 304 8.21 -39.52 -3.10
N PHE A 305 9.03 -40.04 -2.19
CA PHE A 305 8.70 -40.13 -0.77
C PHE A 305 8.84 -38.81 -0.01
N ASP A 306 9.50 -37.80 -0.60
CA ASP A 306 9.60 -36.45 -0.03
C ASP A 306 8.32 -35.64 -0.32
N ILE A 307 7.35 -36.20 -1.07
CA ILE A 307 6.10 -35.52 -1.39
C ILE A 307 5.14 -35.64 -0.20
N PHE A 308 4.84 -34.49 0.36
CA PHE A 308 3.85 -34.33 1.41
C PHE A 308 2.45 -34.21 0.82
N THR A 309 1.49 -34.97 1.38
CA THR A 309 0.08 -34.86 0.95
C THR A 309 -0.64 -33.88 1.86
N VAL A 310 -1.16 -32.80 1.28
CA VAL A 310 -1.86 -31.72 1.97
C VAL A 310 -3.31 -31.64 1.50
N PRO A 311 -4.25 -31.07 2.28
CA PRO A 311 -5.64 -30.91 1.83
C PRO A 311 -5.74 -30.16 0.50
N SER A 312 -6.69 -30.54 -0.38
CA SER A 312 -6.90 -29.84 -1.67
C SER A 312 -7.11 -28.34 -1.49
N SER A 313 -7.87 -27.93 -0.47
CA SER A 313 -8.10 -26.52 -0.15
C SER A 313 -6.83 -25.74 0.14
N PHE A 314 -5.82 -26.39 0.75
CA PHE A 314 -4.52 -25.75 0.98
C PHE A 314 -3.85 -25.43 -0.35
N VAL A 315 -3.73 -26.42 -1.24
CA VAL A 315 -3.09 -26.23 -2.55
C VAL A 315 -3.84 -25.19 -3.38
N GLU A 316 -5.18 -25.21 -3.38
CA GLU A 316 -6.02 -24.28 -4.14
C GLU A 316 -5.86 -22.83 -3.72
N ASN A 317 -5.66 -22.56 -2.43
CA ASN A 317 -5.46 -21.22 -1.88
C ASN A 317 -4.05 -20.65 -2.14
N LEU A 318 -3.10 -21.47 -2.60
CA LEU A 318 -1.75 -21.01 -2.94
C LEU A 318 -1.73 -20.32 -4.32
N GLN A 319 -0.97 -19.23 -4.39
CA GLN A 319 -0.70 -18.54 -5.64
C GLN A 319 0.06 -19.48 -6.60
N LEU A 320 -0.45 -19.62 -7.82
CA LEU A 320 0.25 -20.37 -8.87
C LEU A 320 1.46 -19.56 -9.36
N GLY A 321 2.65 -20.08 -9.15
CA GLY A 321 3.89 -19.55 -9.68
C GLY A 321 4.25 -20.15 -11.04
N GLU A 322 5.36 -19.68 -11.62
CA GLU A 322 5.88 -20.22 -12.87
C GLU A 322 6.17 -21.72 -12.76
N GLU A 323 5.68 -22.46 -13.75
CA GLU A 323 5.88 -23.89 -13.87
C GLU A 323 7.37 -24.24 -13.94
N ILE A 324 7.75 -25.34 -13.28
CA ILE A 324 9.11 -25.87 -13.32
C ILE A 324 9.17 -26.83 -14.50
N VAL A 325 9.85 -26.41 -15.56
CA VAL A 325 9.88 -27.10 -16.85
C VAL A 325 11.22 -27.76 -17.19
N GLN A 326 12.29 -27.46 -16.44
CA GLN A 326 13.64 -27.98 -16.66
C GLN A 326 14.31 -28.33 -15.34
#